data_AF-A0A9P1APA9-F1
#
_entry.id   AF-A0A9P1APA9-F1
#
_cell.length_a   1.000
_cell.length_b   1.000
_cell.length_c   1.000
_cell.angle_alpha   90.00
_cell.angle_beta   90.00
_cell.angle_gamma   90.00
#
_symmetry.space_group_name_H-M   'P 1'
#
loop_
_entity.id
_entity.type
_entity.pdbx_description
1 polymer ?
#
loop_
_entity_poly.entity_id
_entity_poly.type
_entity_poly.pdbx_seq_one_letter_code
_entity_poly.pdbx_strand_id
1 'polypeptide(L)'
;MKYWTADEDDELLKFAVEKAKLETRVLNVEKVLQEYTESGKTTRSLTSILSRFNKYLAPNVYAMSQFDTNTKVRMMFAFGVSTNKKFLEELRERADVEVGENGKIEKYTEKREDGLKLVGYAVNALFTEEEDRQILNFLAEKARETRGSLSMNALARQFKVSESSRRSPRSIESRINKYLKPRIYLMDAFDTETKVLMLFCSDTPVDGKFLEKLRKEADVKVDDSGKITEFREKKPDGLKLTIKNYYGGNVIGKRKRATIADTSDSEGELAPPRSARKQPNRRKVSSGESTEYQPFDGYGSQFEFSASEQKAGKTKKEK
;
A
#
# COMPACT_ATOMS: atom_id res chain seq x y z
N MET A 1 21.11 7.71 -27.33
CA MET A 1 20.61 7.85 -25.94
C MET A 1 21.51 8.87 -25.26
N LYS A 2 20.98 10.02 -24.83
CA LYS A 2 21.81 11.11 -24.27
C LYS A 2 22.17 10.75 -22.82
N TYR A 3 23.45 10.55 -22.54
CA TYR A 3 23.94 10.18 -21.20
C TYR A 3 23.68 11.28 -20.19
N TRP A 4 23.53 10.92 -18.92
CA TRP A 4 23.43 11.89 -17.81
C TRP A 4 24.83 12.38 -17.45
N THR A 5 24.98 13.70 -17.29
CA THR A 5 26.24 14.28 -16.78
C THR A 5 26.19 14.41 -15.25
N ALA A 6 27.37 14.54 -14.63
CA ALA A 6 27.45 14.81 -13.20
C ALA A 6 26.77 16.14 -12.83
N ASP A 7 26.92 17.17 -13.69
CA ASP A 7 26.26 18.46 -13.49
C ASP A 7 24.73 18.35 -13.53
N GLU A 8 24.17 17.57 -14.46
CA GLU A 8 22.73 17.31 -14.52
C GLU A 8 22.22 16.58 -13.26
N ASP A 9 22.99 15.62 -12.74
CA ASP A 9 22.66 14.91 -11.50
C ASP A 9 22.73 15.86 -10.29
N ASP A 10 23.77 16.70 -10.20
CA ASP A 10 23.95 17.65 -9.12
C ASP A 10 22.88 18.74 -9.09
N GLU A 11 22.46 19.26 -10.25
CA GLU A 11 21.36 20.23 -10.35
C GLU A 11 20.03 19.62 -9.89
N LEU A 12 19.75 18.40 -10.33
CA LEU A 12 18.55 17.66 -9.93
C LEU A 12 18.55 17.36 -8.42
N LEU A 13 19.69 16.93 -7.88
CA LEU A 13 19.85 16.68 -6.44
C LEU A 13 19.72 17.96 -5.63
N LYS A 14 20.33 19.07 -6.05
CA LYS A 14 20.18 20.38 -5.39
C LYS A 14 18.71 20.80 -5.35
N PHE A 15 17.99 20.65 -6.46
CA PHE A 15 16.55 20.94 -6.48
C PHE A 15 15.77 20.05 -5.50
N ALA A 16 16.05 18.75 -5.47
CA ALA A 16 15.41 17.81 -4.54
C ALA A 16 15.72 18.14 -3.07
N VAL A 17 16.97 18.52 -2.76
CA VAL A 17 17.39 18.96 -1.42
C VAL A 17 16.63 20.21 -0.99
N GLU A 18 16.55 21.23 -1.84
CA GLU A 18 15.81 22.46 -1.53
C GLU A 18 14.33 22.16 -1.24
N LYS A 19 13.71 21.26 -2.01
CA LYS A 19 12.34 20.81 -1.75
C LYS A 19 12.21 20.04 -0.44
N ALA A 20 13.19 19.20 -0.09
CA ALA A 20 13.18 18.42 1.15
C ALA A 20 13.50 19.25 2.41
N LYS A 21 14.23 20.38 2.29
CA LYS A 21 14.56 21.26 3.43
C LYS A 21 13.32 21.84 4.12
N LEU A 22 12.32 22.19 3.30
CA LEU A 22 11.11 22.87 3.75
C LEU A 22 10.08 21.93 4.39
N GLU A 23 10.29 20.62 4.28
CA GLU A 23 9.24 19.65 4.51
C GLU A 23 9.46 18.82 5.77
N THR A 24 8.37 18.69 6.52
CA THR A 24 8.25 17.77 7.66
C THR A 24 7.45 16.52 7.28
N ARG A 25 7.13 16.36 5.99
CA ARG A 25 6.29 15.29 5.42
C ARG A 25 6.97 14.69 4.19
N VAL A 26 6.54 13.49 3.81
CA VAL A 26 6.99 12.85 2.55
C VAL A 26 6.35 13.59 1.37
N LEU A 27 7.16 13.90 0.38
CA LEU A 27 6.83 14.55 -0.87
C LEU A 27 6.35 13.57 -1.93
N ASN A 28 5.51 14.08 -2.84
CA ASN A 28 5.20 13.39 -4.07
C ASN A 28 6.34 13.59 -5.07
N VAL A 29 7.22 12.58 -5.20
CA VAL A 29 8.38 12.60 -6.11
C VAL A 29 7.99 13.03 -7.52
N GLU A 30 6.89 12.52 -8.07
CA GLU A 30 6.46 12.86 -9.43
C GLU A 30 6.09 14.33 -9.59
N LYS A 31 5.35 14.90 -8.62
CA LYS A 31 5.04 16.35 -8.63
C LYS A 31 6.29 17.21 -8.49
N VAL A 32 7.19 16.83 -7.57
CA VAL A 32 8.45 17.55 -7.38
C VAL A 32 9.29 17.54 -8.66
N LEU A 33 9.39 16.39 -9.33
CA LEU A 33 10.16 16.27 -10.56
C LEU A 33 9.45 16.91 -11.76
N GLN A 34 8.12 16.98 -11.75
CA GLN A 34 7.35 17.75 -12.71
C GLN A 34 7.64 19.26 -12.56
N GLU A 35 7.63 19.79 -11.34
CA GLU A 35 8.05 21.18 -11.08
C GLU A 35 9.48 21.45 -11.55
N TYR A 36 10.38 20.47 -11.41
CA TYR A 36 11.73 20.58 -11.95
C TYR A 36 11.74 20.69 -13.48
N THR A 37 10.94 19.89 -14.19
CA THR A 37 10.80 20.02 -15.66
C THR A 37 10.19 21.35 -16.07
N GLU A 38 9.20 21.84 -15.34
CA GLU A 38 8.50 23.10 -15.62
C GLU A 38 9.35 24.33 -15.28
N SER A 39 10.38 24.18 -14.44
CA SER A 39 11.30 25.27 -14.08
C SER A 39 12.22 25.74 -15.22
N GLY A 40 12.23 25.03 -16.36
CA GLY A 40 13.09 25.34 -17.50
C GLY A 40 14.57 24.98 -17.29
N LYS A 41 14.94 24.43 -16.13
CA LYS A 41 16.32 23.99 -15.80
C LYS A 41 16.78 22.78 -16.60
N THR A 42 15.88 22.07 -17.26
CA THR A 42 16.19 20.85 -17.99
C THR A 42 15.37 20.72 -19.25
N THR A 43 15.94 20.06 -20.26
CA THR A 43 15.25 19.67 -21.49
C THR A 43 14.86 18.18 -21.49
N ARG A 44 15.13 17.47 -20.38
CA ARG A 44 14.81 16.06 -20.21
C ARG A 44 13.31 15.89 -19.96
N SER A 45 12.72 14.82 -20.51
CA SER A 45 11.33 14.48 -20.22
C SER A 45 11.17 14.02 -18.77
N LEU A 46 10.00 14.28 -18.18
CA LEU A 46 9.66 13.86 -16.80
C LEU A 46 9.94 12.37 -16.58
N THR A 47 9.59 11.51 -17.53
CA THR A 47 9.87 10.06 -17.47
C THR A 47 11.36 9.75 -17.35
N SER A 48 12.22 10.48 -18.08
CA SER A 48 13.67 10.31 -18.01
C SER A 48 14.22 10.70 -16.63
N ILE A 49 13.72 11.82 -16.09
CA ILE A 49 14.11 12.34 -14.77
C ILE A 49 13.65 11.40 -13.66
N LEU A 50 12.39 10.97 -13.70
CA LEU A 50 11.84 9.98 -12.76
C LEU A 50 12.65 8.69 -12.75
N SER A 51 13.01 8.19 -13.93
CA SER A 51 13.84 6.99 -14.06
C SER A 51 15.22 7.20 -13.46
N ARG A 52 15.88 8.34 -13.75
CA ARG A 52 17.21 8.66 -13.21
C ARG A 52 17.18 8.79 -11.69
N PHE A 53 16.25 9.59 -11.18
CA PHE A 53 16.14 9.87 -9.76
C PHE A 53 15.86 8.60 -8.96
N ASN A 54 14.84 7.83 -9.32
CA ASN A 54 14.42 6.67 -8.53
C ASN A 54 15.38 5.48 -8.63
N LYS A 55 16.08 5.30 -9.76
CA LYS A 55 16.96 4.13 -9.96
C LYS A 55 18.40 4.37 -9.51
N TYR A 56 18.90 5.60 -9.62
CA TYR A 56 20.33 5.88 -9.46
C TYR A 56 20.63 6.90 -8.37
N LEU A 57 19.86 7.97 -8.26
CA LEU A 57 20.18 9.05 -7.32
C LEU A 57 19.64 8.75 -5.93
N ALA A 58 18.31 8.63 -5.80
CA ALA A 58 17.63 8.46 -4.53
C ALA A 58 18.15 7.25 -3.72
N PRO A 59 18.35 6.05 -4.32
CA PRO A 59 18.85 4.90 -3.57
C PRO A 59 20.25 5.08 -2.99
N ASN A 60 21.07 5.98 -3.56
CA ASN A 60 22.47 6.16 -3.18
C ASN A 60 22.72 7.42 -2.32
N VAL A 61 21.66 8.13 -1.90
CA VAL A 61 21.77 9.36 -1.10
C VAL A 61 22.62 9.17 0.17
N TYR A 62 22.52 8.01 0.84
CA TYR A 62 23.31 7.73 2.04
C TYR A 62 24.83 7.81 1.80
N ALA A 63 25.28 7.45 0.59
CA ALA A 63 26.68 7.41 0.19
C ALA A 63 27.22 8.74 -0.38
N MET A 64 26.34 9.72 -0.62
CA MET A 64 26.72 11.01 -1.22
C MET A 64 27.52 11.86 -0.23
N SER A 65 28.84 11.96 -0.40
CA SER A 65 29.73 12.69 0.52
C SER A 65 29.51 14.19 0.52
N GLN A 66 28.90 14.75 -0.53
CA GLN A 66 28.56 16.17 -0.63
C GLN A 66 27.43 16.60 0.31
N PHE A 67 26.70 15.65 0.91
CA PHE A 67 25.60 15.95 1.82
C PHE A 67 25.95 15.56 3.26
N ASP A 68 25.64 16.46 4.19
CA ASP A 68 25.67 16.15 5.62
C ASP A 68 24.58 15.12 5.97
N THR A 69 24.68 14.55 7.18
CA THR A 69 23.73 13.51 7.62
C THR A 69 22.30 14.01 7.65
N ASN A 70 22.04 15.22 8.12
CA ASN A 70 20.68 15.74 8.25
C ASN A 70 20.06 16.00 6.87
N THR A 71 20.85 16.46 5.90
CA THR A 71 20.43 16.57 4.50
C THR A 71 20.10 15.20 3.91
N LYS A 72 20.94 14.18 4.13
CA LYS A 72 20.67 12.80 3.69
C LYS A 72 19.38 12.25 4.30
N VAL A 73 19.22 12.40 5.61
CA VAL A 73 18.04 11.94 6.34
C VAL A 73 16.78 12.65 5.84
N ARG A 74 16.82 13.96 5.64
CA ARG A 74 15.70 14.74 5.07
C ARG A 74 15.33 14.24 3.69
N MET A 75 16.30 14.02 2.80
CA MET A 75 16.03 13.48 1.48
C MET A 75 15.41 12.07 1.54
N MET A 76 15.98 11.18 2.34
CA MET A 76 15.49 9.81 2.45
C MET A 76 14.08 9.75 3.03
N PHE A 77 13.81 10.58 4.04
CA PHE A 77 12.49 10.76 4.62
C PHE A 77 11.50 11.37 3.61
N ALA A 78 11.83 12.54 3.05
CA ALA A 78 10.96 13.28 2.15
C ALA A 78 10.62 12.50 0.88
N PHE A 79 11.52 11.69 0.34
CA PHE A 79 11.24 10.91 -0.87
C PHE A 79 10.91 9.44 -0.59
N GLY A 80 10.80 9.03 0.68
CA GLY A 80 10.47 7.67 1.06
C GLY A 80 11.47 6.65 0.52
N VAL A 81 12.76 6.96 0.62
CA VAL A 81 13.87 6.11 0.22
C VAL A 81 14.20 5.16 1.37
N SER A 82 14.42 3.89 1.05
CA SER A 82 14.84 2.90 2.05
C SER A 82 16.27 3.18 2.51
N THR A 83 16.51 3.06 3.82
CA THR A 83 17.85 3.04 4.39
C THR A 83 18.47 1.66 4.30
N ASN A 84 19.79 1.61 4.21
CA ASN A 84 20.55 0.38 4.44
C ASN A 84 20.84 0.20 5.94
N LYS A 85 21.24 -1.01 6.33
CA LYS A 85 21.49 -1.37 7.73
C LYS A 85 22.64 -0.57 8.35
N LYS A 86 23.76 -0.44 7.63
CA LYS A 86 24.97 0.24 8.10
C LYS A 86 24.69 1.71 8.42
N PHE A 87 24.06 2.44 7.50
CA PHE A 87 23.70 3.84 7.71
C PHE A 87 22.67 3.99 8.83
N LEU A 88 21.71 3.06 8.97
CA LEU A 88 20.75 3.09 10.06
C LEU A 88 21.41 2.92 11.44
N GLU A 89 22.42 2.06 11.54
CA GLU A 89 23.23 1.91 12.76
C GLU A 89 23.95 3.24 13.09
N GLU A 90 24.61 3.87 12.12
CA GLU A 90 25.24 5.18 12.27
C GLU A 90 24.26 6.30 12.67
N LEU A 91 22.99 6.23 12.25
CA LEU A 91 21.96 7.18 12.68
C LEU A 91 21.52 6.93 14.12
N ARG A 92 21.38 5.67 14.54
CA ARG A 92 20.89 5.28 15.87
C ARG A 92 21.88 5.61 17.01
N GLU A 93 23.15 5.79 16.68
CA GLU A 93 24.14 6.29 17.64
C GLU A 93 23.77 7.69 18.16
N ARG A 94 23.21 8.54 17.31
CA ARG A 94 22.95 9.98 17.59
C ARG A 94 21.48 10.38 17.62
N ALA A 95 20.59 9.53 17.13
CA ALA A 95 19.16 9.80 17.05
C ALA A 95 18.33 8.58 17.47
N ASP A 96 17.09 8.83 17.89
CA ASP A 96 16.04 7.82 17.91
C ASP A 96 15.45 7.71 16.49
N VAL A 97 15.48 6.49 15.92
CA VAL A 97 15.10 6.24 14.52
C VAL A 97 14.20 5.03 14.40
N GLU A 98 12.96 5.28 13.98
CA GLU A 98 11.96 4.26 13.66
C GLU A 98 11.88 4.08 12.14
N VAL A 99 11.90 2.83 11.70
CA VAL A 99 11.84 2.46 10.28
C VAL A 99 10.67 1.50 10.04
N GLY A 100 9.95 1.69 8.95
CA GLY A 100 8.84 0.84 8.54
C GLY A 100 9.29 -0.50 7.92
N GLU A 101 8.31 -1.35 7.56
CA GLU A 101 8.55 -2.71 7.01
C GLU A 101 9.42 -2.76 5.74
N ASN A 102 9.52 -1.65 5.01
CA ASN A 102 10.33 -1.51 3.79
C ASN A 102 11.68 -0.80 4.02
N GLY A 103 12.08 -0.62 5.27
CA GLY A 103 13.31 0.05 5.65
C GLY A 103 13.30 1.56 5.40
N LYS A 104 12.13 2.19 5.22
CA LYS A 104 12.02 3.65 5.11
C LYS A 104 11.98 4.28 6.49
N ILE A 105 12.59 5.46 6.63
CA ILE A 105 12.55 6.22 7.89
C ILE A 105 11.13 6.76 8.07
N GLU A 106 10.49 6.36 9.18
CA GLU A 106 9.16 6.84 9.57
C GLU A 106 9.25 7.90 10.66
N LYS A 107 10.27 7.81 11.52
CA LYS A 107 10.58 8.82 12.54
C LYS A 107 12.09 8.94 12.71
N TYR A 108 12.54 10.17 12.87
CA TYR A 108 13.91 10.52 13.19
C TYR A 108 13.90 11.66 14.20
N THR A 109 14.56 11.49 15.33
CA THR A 109 14.67 12.50 16.37
C THR A 109 16.08 12.49 16.92
N GLU A 110 16.87 13.51 16.61
CA GLU A 110 18.20 13.64 17.20
C GLU A 110 18.12 13.73 18.72
N LYS A 111 19.10 13.13 19.40
CA LYS A 111 19.16 13.11 20.88
C LYS A 111 19.47 14.48 21.47
N ARG A 112 19.96 15.42 20.66
CA ARG A 112 20.21 16.82 21.08
C ARG A 112 18.88 17.59 21.12
N GLU A 113 18.75 18.50 22.07
CA GLU A 113 17.48 19.18 22.38
C GLU A 113 16.95 20.02 21.20
N ASP A 114 17.86 20.69 20.50
CA ASP A 114 17.67 21.51 19.30
C ASP A 114 17.89 20.75 17.98
N GLY A 115 18.08 19.44 18.05
CA GLY A 115 18.39 18.61 16.89
C GLY A 115 17.19 18.41 15.95
N LEU A 116 17.49 17.87 14.77
CA LEU A 116 16.50 17.58 13.73
C LEU A 116 15.43 16.60 14.22
N LYS A 117 14.16 16.99 14.06
CA LYS A 117 12.99 16.17 14.36
C LYS A 117 12.16 16.02 13.09
N LEU A 118 12.15 14.82 12.53
CA LEU A 118 11.29 14.42 11.43
C LEU A 118 10.35 13.35 11.95
N VAL A 119 9.10 13.71 12.15
CA VAL A 119 8.05 12.76 12.48
C VAL A 119 7.23 12.59 11.22
N GLY A 120 7.41 11.45 10.56
CA GLY A 120 6.57 11.04 9.47
C GLY A 120 5.22 10.69 10.02
N TYR A 121 4.28 11.62 9.91
CA TYR A 121 2.91 11.21 9.65
C TYR A 121 2.99 10.49 8.30
N ALA A 122 3.19 9.17 8.35
CA ALA A 122 3.49 8.36 7.19
C ALA A 122 2.55 8.79 6.06
N VAL A 123 3.14 9.32 4.99
CA VAL A 123 2.37 9.76 3.82
C VAL A 123 1.79 8.53 3.08
N ASN A 124 2.22 7.33 3.50
CA ASN A 124 1.59 6.06 3.16
C ASN A 124 0.56 5.56 4.21
N ALA A 125 0.38 6.21 5.36
CA ALA A 125 -0.55 5.81 6.42
C ALA A 125 -1.82 6.64 6.52
N LEU A 126 -1.83 7.91 6.09
CA LEU A 126 -3.03 8.74 6.10
C LEU A 126 -3.49 9.01 4.67
N PHE A 127 -4.75 8.69 4.39
CA PHE A 127 -5.45 9.16 3.19
C PHE A 127 -5.67 10.66 3.34
N THR A 128 -5.38 11.41 2.28
CA THR A 128 -5.73 12.83 2.21
C THR A 128 -7.25 13.00 2.12
N GLU A 129 -7.75 14.17 2.48
CA GLU A 129 -9.18 14.49 2.31
C GLU A 129 -9.61 14.42 0.84
N GLU A 130 -8.71 14.76 -0.09
CA GLU A 130 -8.97 14.62 -1.53
C GLU A 130 -9.08 13.15 -1.95
N GLU A 131 -8.17 12.28 -1.49
CA GLU A 131 -8.29 10.84 -1.72
C GLU A 131 -9.59 10.28 -1.14
N ASP A 132 -9.96 10.70 0.08
CA ASP A 132 -11.22 10.29 0.70
C ASP A 132 -12.43 10.75 -0.12
N ARG A 133 -12.40 11.98 -0.64
CA ARG A 133 -13.47 12.52 -1.51
C ARG A 133 -13.55 11.73 -2.82
N GLN A 134 -12.43 11.43 -3.46
CA GLN A 134 -12.38 10.63 -4.69
C GLN A 134 -12.94 9.22 -4.46
N ILE A 135 -12.56 8.57 -3.36
CA ILE A 135 -13.06 7.24 -3.01
C ILE A 135 -14.57 7.28 -2.73
N LEU A 136 -15.05 8.29 -2.01
CA LEU A 136 -16.48 8.46 -1.72
C LEU A 136 -17.29 8.74 -2.99
N ASN A 137 -16.79 9.60 -3.88
CA ASN A 137 -17.42 9.89 -5.17
C ASN A 137 -17.52 8.63 -6.04
N PHE A 138 -16.44 7.84 -6.09
CA PHE A 138 -16.42 6.59 -6.82
C PHE A 138 -17.42 5.58 -6.24
N LEU A 139 -17.51 5.48 -4.90
CA LEU A 139 -18.53 4.67 -4.24
C LEU A 139 -19.97 5.15 -4.57
N ALA A 140 -20.20 6.46 -4.56
CA ALA A 140 -21.50 7.05 -4.88
C ALA A 140 -21.92 6.77 -6.33
N GLU A 141 -20.99 6.82 -7.28
CA GLU A 141 -21.21 6.45 -8.68
C GLU A 141 -21.57 4.96 -8.80
N LYS A 142 -20.74 4.07 -8.26
CA LYS A 142 -20.95 2.61 -8.37
C LYS A 142 -22.22 2.14 -7.66
N ALA A 143 -22.60 2.80 -6.55
CA ALA A 143 -23.85 2.53 -5.85
C ALA A 143 -25.08 2.91 -6.69
N ARG A 144 -25.03 4.04 -7.41
CA ARG A 144 -26.11 4.48 -8.32
C ARG A 144 -26.28 3.56 -9.53
N GLU A 145 -25.17 3.04 -10.07
CA GLU A 145 -25.17 2.09 -11.19
C GLU A 145 -25.71 0.71 -10.78
N THR A 146 -25.23 0.18 -9.65
CA THR A 146 -25.51 -1.22 -9.26
C THR A 146 -26.86 -1.37 -8.57
N ARG A 147 -27.24 -0.40 -7.71
CA ARG A 147 -28.43 -0.44 -6.85
C ARG A 147 -28.59 -1.75 -6.04
N GLY A 148 -27.47 -2.42 -5.77
CA GLY A 148 -27.35 -3.71 -5.09
C GLY A 148 -26.03 -3.83 -4.33
N SER A 149 -25.76 -4.97 -3.68
CA SER A 149 -24.55 -5.14 -2.85
C SER A 149 -23.27 -5.00 -3.67
N LEU A 150 -22.31 -4.24 -3.14
CA LEU A 150 -21.00 -3.97 -3.70
C LEU A 150 -19.93 -4.66 -2.86
N SER A 151 -19.05 -5.43 -3.52
CA SER A 151 -17.83 -5.91 -2.88
C SER A 151 -16.83 -4.76 -2.73
N MET A 152 -16.51 -4.39 -1.49
CA MET A 152 -15.53 -3.33 -1.19
C MET A 152 -14.12 -3.67 -1.71
N ASN A 153 -13.76 -4.96 -1.76
CA ASN A 153 -12.52 -5.40 -2.39
C ASN A 153 -12.54 -5.16 -3.91
N ALA A 154 -13.65 -5.51 -4.58
CA ALA A 154 -13.80 -5.29 -6.01
C ALA A 154 -13.80 -3.80 -6.34
N LEU A 155 -14.53 -2.99 -5.55
CA LEU A 155 -14.56 -1.54 -5.68
C LEU A 155 -13.17 -0.92 -5.50
N ALA A 156 -12.41 -1.35 -4.49
CA ALA A 156 -11.05 -0.88 -4.25
C ALA A 156 -10.08 -1.24 -5.40
N ARG A 157 -10.26 -2.41 -6.03
CA ARG A 157 -9.48 -2.81 -7.22
C ARG A 157 -9.84 -1.95 -8.43
N GLN A 158 -11.14 -1.71 -8.65
CA GLN A 158 -11.61 -0.87 -9.74
C GLN A 158 -11.14 0.57 -9.58
N PHE A 159 -11.31 1.16 -8.40
CA PHE A 159 -10.83 2.52 -8.07
C PHE A 159 -9.33 2.66 -8.32
N LYS A 160 -8.53 1.66 -7.93
CA LYS A 160 -7.09 1.68 -8.16
C LYS A 160 -6.76 1.81 -9.66
N VAL A 161 -7.48 1.09 -10.50
CA VAL A 161 -7.25 1.08 -11.95
C VAL A 161 -7.79 2.36 -12.59
N SER A 162 -9.01 2.80 -12.24
CA SER A 162 -9.64 3.97 -12.84
C SER A 162 -8.91 5.26 -12.49
N GLU A 163 -8.57 5.44 -11.21
CA GLU A 163 -7.93 6.66 -10.71
C GLU A 163 -6.41 6.58 -10.69
N SER A 164 -5.83 5.50 -11.26
CA SER A 164 -4.39 5.23 -11.22
C SER A 164 -3.79 5.36 -9.80
N SER A 165 -4.53 4.89 -8.79
CA SER A 165 -4.15 5.09 -7.38
C SER A 165 -2.87 4.35 -7.02
N ARG A 166 -1.97 5.04 -6.32
CA ARG A 166 -0.74 4.48 -5.77
C ARG A 166 -0.99 3.55 -4.58
N ARG A 167 -2.18 3.64 -3.96
CA ARG A 167 -2.55 2.81 -2.82
C ARG A 167 -2.76 1.36 -3.27
N SER A 168 -2.54 0.42 -2.35
CA SER A 168 -2.92 -0.97 -2.59
C SER A 168 -4.46 -1.11 -2.50
N PRO A 169 -5.08 -2.06 -3.22
CA PRO A 169 -6.51 -2.32 -3.05
C PRO A 169 -6.88 -2.61 -1.60
N ARG A 170 -6.02 -3.36 -0.88
CA ARG A 170 -6.21 -3.67 0.55
C ARG A 170 -6.23 -2.41 1.42
N SER A 171 -5.36 -1.43 1.17
CA SER A 171 -5.35 -0.17 1.93
C SER A 171 -6.59 0.68 1.63
N ILE A 172 -7.03 0.74 0.36
CA ILE A 172 -8.24 1.48 -0.03
C ILE A 172 -9.46 0.84 0.62
N GLU A 173 -9.61 -0.49 0.52
CA GLU A 173 -10.68 -1.25 1.15
C GLU A 173 -10.70 -1.04 2.67
N SER A 174 -9.53 -1.07 3.32
CA SER A 174 -9.43 -0.83 4.76
C SER A 174 -9.87 0.59 5.12
N ARG A 175 -9.52 1.59 4.31
CA ARG A 175 -9.93 2.99 4.51
C ARG A 175 -11.44 3.14 4.40
N ILE A 176 -12.02 2.59 3.34
CA ILE A 176 -13.47 2.61 3.10
C ILE A 176 -14.21 2.04 4.31
N ASN A 177 -13.83 0.82 4.72
CA ASN A 177 -14.53 0.10 5.78
C ASN A 177 -14.40 0.75 7.16
N LYS A 178 -13.21 1.25 7.51
CA LYS A 178 -12.95 1.74 8.87
C LYS A 178 -13.31 3.20 9.09
N TYR A 179 -13.22 4.03 8.06
CA TYR A 179 -13.25 5.49 8.23
C TYR A 179 -14.30 6.19 7.39
N LEU A 180 -14.52 5.75 6.15
CA LEU A 180 -15.39 6.47 5.21
C LEU A 180 -16.84 6.05 5.35
N LYS A 181 -17.11 4.75 5.14
CA LYS A 181 -18.48 4.25 5.10
C LYS A 181 -19.27 4.49 6.41
N PRO A 182 -18.68 4.37 7.62
CA PRO A 182 -19.42 4.65 8.85
C PRO A 182 -19.85 6.10 9.01
N ARG A 183 -19.25 7.03 8.24
CA ARG A 183 -19.49 8.48 8.35
C ARG A 183 -20.26 9.05 7.17
N ILE A 184 -20.73 8.23 6.23
CA ILE A 184 -21.47 8.67 5.03
C ILE A 184 -22.64 9.60 5.39
N TYR A 185 -23.36 9.31 6.49
CA TYR A 185 -24.50 10.10 6.94
C TYR A 185 -24.15 11.55 7.31
N LEU A 186 -22.87 11.84 7.62
CA LEU A 186 -22.36 13.17 7.96
C LEU A 186 -21.87 13.96 6.74
N MET A 187 -21.88 13.37 5.54
CA MET A 187 -21.25 13.98 4.36
C MET A 187 -22.21 14.94 3.66
N ASP A 188 -22.10 16.24 3.90
CA ASP A 188 -23.00 17.24 3.30
C ASP A 188 -22.89 17.34 1.77
N ALA A 189 -21.81 16.82 1.19
CA ALA A 189 -21.61 16.75 -0.26
C ALA A 189 -22.57 15.79 -0.99
N PHE A 190 -23.26 14.91 -0.27
CA PHE A 190 -24.20 13.94 -0.86
C PHE A 190 -25.62 14.19 -0.35
N ASP A 191 -26.59 14.10 -1.27
CA ASP A 191 -28.00 14.11 -0.94
C ASP A 191 -28.43 12.83 -0.20
N THR A 192 -29.61 12.87 0.41
CA THR A 192 -30.13 11.76 1.22
C THR A 192 -30.23 10.47 0.41
N GLU A 193 -30.67 10.55 -0.84
CA GLU A 193 -30.83 9.39 -1.72
C GLU A 193 -29.48 8.70 -1.98
N THR A 194 -28.44 9.47 -2.35
CA THR A 194 -27.10 8.92 -2.56
C THR A 194 -26.51 8.34 -1.29
N LYS A 195 -26.70 8.99 -0.13
CA LYS A 195 -26.25 8.45 1.17
C LYS A 195 -26.89 7.10 1.47
N VAL A 196 -28.20 6.96 1.25
CA VAL A 196 -28.94 5.71 1.44
C VAL A 196 -28.41 4.63 0.51
N LEU A 197 -28.20 4.95 -0.77
CA LEU A 197 -27.61 4.02 -1.76
C LEU A 197 -26.23 3.55 -1.33
N MET A 198 -25.33 4.46 -0.94
CA MET A 198 -23.98 4.10 -0.52
C MET A 198 -24.00 3.20 0.73
N LEU A 199 -24.85 3.49 1.71
CA LEU A 199 -24.99 2.67 2.92
C LEU A 199 -25.56 1.27 2.62
N PHE A 200 -26.60 1.21 1.78
CA PHE A 200 -27.23 -0.03 1.34
C PHE A 200 -26.25 -0.91 0.55
N CYS A 201 -25.62 -0.36 -0.47
CA CYS A 201 -24.71 -1.11 -1.34
C CYS A 201 -23.41 -1.55 -0.62
N SER A 202 -22.97 -0.84 0.42
CA SER A 202 -21.73 -1.16 1.15
C SER A 202 -21.92 -2.02 2.41
N ASP A 203 -23.15 -2.51 2.62
CA ASP A 203 -23.57 -3.28 3.80
C ASP A 203 -23.15 -2.59 5.12
N THR A 204 -23.36 -1.28 5.17
CA THR A 204 -22.95 -0.45 6.30
C THR A 204 -24.12 -0.22 7.26
N PRO A 205 -23.94 -0.47 8.57
CA PRO A 205 -24.95 -0.11 9.55
C PRO A 205 -25.31 1.37 9.48
N VAL A 206 -26.59 1.67 9.51
CA VAL A 206 -27.08 3.05 9.50
C VAL A 206 -27.01 3.63 10.90
N ASP A 207 -26.58 4.89 11.02
CA ASP A 207 -26.63 5.61 12.29
C ASP A 207 -28.09 5.76 12.76
N GLY A 208 -28.33 5.57 14.07
CA GLY A 208 -29.68 5.58 14.63
C GLY A 208 -30.42 6.91 14.45
N LYS A 209 -29.73 8.04 14.63
CA LYS A 209 -30.34 9.38 14.45
C LYS A 209 -30.63 9.64 12.98
N PHE A 210 -29.76 9.17 12.09
CA PHE A 210 -30.01 9.26 10.66
C PHE A 210 -31.19 8.38 10.23
N LEU A 211 -31.30 7.16 10.75
CA LEU A 211 -32.42 6.25 10.49
C LEU A 211 -33.76 6.82 10.94
N GLU A 212 -33.82 7.44 12.12
CA GLU A 212 -35.03 8.12 12.59
C GLU A 212 -35.45 9.24 11.64
N LYS A 213 -34.51 10.00 11.08
CA LYS A 213 -34.78 11.01 10.06
C LYS A 213 -35.35 10.36 8.79
N LEU A 214 -34.71 9.30 8.30
CA LEU A 214 -35.17 8.59 7.10
C LEU A 214 -36.61 8.06 7.28
N ARG A 215 -36.95 7.50 8.44
CA ARG A 215 -38.27 6.92 8.72
C ARG A 215 -39.44 7.92 8.70
N LYS A 216 -39.15 9.23 8.79
CA LYS A 216 -40.17 10.27 8.61
C LYS A 216 -40.69 10.30 7.19
N GLU A 217 -39.80 10.12 6.21
CA GLU A 217 -40.08 10.32 4.78
C GLU A 217 -40.07 9.02 3.96
N ALA A 218 -39.59 7.92 4.54
CA ALA A 218 -39.48 6.62 3.90
C ALA A 218 -39.84 5.49 4.85
N ASP A 219 -40.28 4.36 4.29
CA ASP A 219 -40.37 3.09 5.00
C ASP A 219 -39.01 2.40 4.93
N VAL A 220 -38.37 2.20 6.08
CA VAL A 220 -37.00 1.67 6.18
C VAL A 220 -36.94 0.47 7.12
N LYS A 221 -36.59 -0.70 6.55
CA LYS A 221 -36.30 -1.91 7.32
C LYS A 221 -34.79 -2.11 7.44
N VAL A 222 -34.38 -2.57 8.61
CA VAL A 222 -32.98 -2.89 8.92
C VAL A 222 -32.89 -4.30 9.48
N ASP A 223 -31.75 -4.96 9.30
CA ASP A 223 -31.42 -6.24 9.94
C ASP A 223 -30.97 -6.07 11.40
N ASP A 224 -30.67 -7.20 12.06
CA ASP A 224 -30.19 -7.23 13.45
C ASP A 224 -28.85 -6.51 13.66
N SER A 225 -28.10 -6.26 12.58
CA SER A 225 -26.85 -5.49 12.61
C SER A 225 -27.04 -4.01 12.25
N GLY A 226 -28.28 -3.55 12.08
CA GLY A 226 -28.62 -2.18 11.73
C GLY A 226 -28.36 -1.82 10.27
N LYS A 227 -28.19 -2.78 9.37
CA LYS A 227 -28.01 -2.52 7.93
C LYS A 227 -29.35 -2.44 7.24
N ILE A 228 -29.48 -1.55 6.26
CA ILE A 228 -30.72 -1.36 5.49
C ILE A 228 -30.97 -2.61 4.63
N THR A 229 -32.12 -3.23 4.78
CA THR A 229 -32.56 -4.39 3.98
C THR A 229 -33.66 -4.03 2.99
N GLU A 230 -34.48 -3.04 3.34
CA GLU A 230 -35.49 -2.44 2.47
C GLU A 230 -35.57 -0.93 2.71
N PHE A 231 -35.71 -0.17 1.63
CA PHE A 231 -35.92 1.27 1.67
C PHE A 231 -36.94 1.65 0.61
N ARG A 232 -37.98 2.40 1.00
CA ARG A 232 -39.02 2.90 0.09
C ARG A 232 -39.42 4.30 0.50
N GLU A 233 -39.09 5.29 -0.32
CA GLU A 233 -39.61 6.63 -0.10
C GLU A 233 -41.13 6.68 -0.26
N LYS A 234 -41.79 7.53 0.54
CA LYS A 234 -43.26 7.68 0.53
C LYS A 234 -43.77 8.44 -0.71
N LYS A 235 -42.90 9.13 -1.43
CA LYS A 235 -43.25 9.86 -2.67
C LYS A 235 -43.46 8.87 -3.85
N PRO A 236 -44.37 9.16 -4.80
CA PRO A 236 -44.77 8.21 -5.86
C PRO A 236 -43.60 7.65 -6.69
N ASP A 237 -42.70 8.53 -7.11
CA ASP A 237 -41.51 8.22 -7.92
C ASP A 237 -40.23 8.07 -7.08
N GLY A 238 -40.40 7.75 -5.80
CA GLY A 238 -39.30 7.67 -4.87
C GLY A 238 -38.45 6.40 -4.99
N LEU A 239 -37.22 6.50 -4.48
CA LEU A 239 -36.24 5.43 -4.45
C LEU A 239 -36.81 4.19 -3.74
N LYS A 240 -36.63 3.04 -4.38
CA LYS A 240 -37.04 1.72 -3.89
C LYS A 240 -35.86 0.76 -3.95
N LEU A 241 -35.41 0.30 -2.79
CA LEU A 241 -34.34 -0.68 -2.62
C LEU A 241 -34.85 -1.88 -1.83
N THR A 242 -34.44 -3.07 -2.24
CA THR A 242 -34.78 -4.32 -1.57
C THR A 242 -33.69 -5.34 -1.86
N ILE A 243 -33.19 -6.01 -0.82
CA ILE A 243 -32.29 -7.15 -1.01
C ILE A 243 -33.09 -8.28 -1.66
N LYS A 244 -32.75 -8.65 -2.90
CA LYS A 244 -33.25 -9.88 -3.52
C LYS A 244 -32.40 -11.05 -3.00
N ASN A 245 -32.99 -11.87 -2.13
CA ASN A 245 -32.47 -13.10 -1.51
C ASN A 245 -31.09 -13.60 -1.97
N TYR A 246 -30.13 -13.58 -1.04
CA TYR A 246 -28.92 -14.41 -1.06
C TYR A 246 -29.31 -15.89 -0.86
N TYR A 247 -29.44 -16.67 -1.93
CA TYR A 247 -29.25 -18.13 -1.85
C TYR A 247 -27.77 -18.42 -2.11
N GLY A 248 -27.00 -18.63 -1.03
CA GLY A 248 -25.57 -18.95 -1.14
C GLY A 248 -24.83 -19.01 0.20
N GLY A 249 -25.51 -19.39 1.27
CA GLY A 249 -24.85 -19.75 2.53
C GLY A 249 -24.26 -21.16 2.40
N ASN A 250 -22.97 -21.28 2.73
CA ASN A 250 -22.26 -22.54 2.89
C ASN A 250 -23.09 -23.57 3.67
N VAL A 251 -23.61 -24.59 2.97
CA VAL A 251 -23.89 -25.86 3.63
C VAL A 251 -22.53 -26.52 3.85
N ILE A 252 -22.14 -26.61 5.11
CA ILE A 252 -21.13 -27.55 5.60
C ILE A 252 -21.61 -28.93 5.19
N GLY A 253 -21.19 -29.38 4.02
CA GLY A 253 -21.37 -30.75 3.55
C GLY A 253 -20.60 -31.67 4.48
N LYS A 254 -21.29 -32.21 5.49
CA LYS A 254 -20.87 -33.39 6.22
C LYS A 254 -20.47 -34.44 5.18
N ARG A 255 -19.16 -34.70 5.04
CA ARG A 255 -18.65 -35.85 4.30
C ARG A 255 -19.20 -37.10 4.98
N LYS A 256 -20.34 -37.62 4.50
CA LYS A 256 -20.72 -39.01 4.71
C LYS A 256 -19.88 -39.84 3.75
N ARG A 257 -18.94 -40.61 4.32
CA ARG A 257 -18.35 -41.77 3.66
C ARG A 257 -19.50 -42.70 3.28
N ALA A 258 -19.71 -42.92 1.98
CA ALA A 258 -20.54 -44.02 1.50
C ALA A 258 -19.61 -45.17 1.11
N THR A 259 -19.61 -46.18 1.95
CA THR A 259 -19.21 -47.56 1.67
C THR A 259 -20.05 -48.11 0.52
N ILE A 260 -19.39 -48.77 -0.43
CA ILE A 260 -20.02 -49.49 -1.54
C ILE A 260 -20.36 -50.91 -1.05
N ALA A 261 -21.64 -51.27 -1.14
CA ALA A 261 -22.16 -52.63 -1.25
C ALA A 261 -23.31 -52.55 -2.27
N ASP A 262 -23.15 -53.02 -3.51
CA ASP A 262 -23.27 -54.40 -4.00
C ASP A 262 -24.75 -54.75 -4.31
N THR A 263 -25.04 -54.87 -5.61
CA THR A 263 -25.91 -55.88 -6.29
C THR A 263 -26.12 -55.47 -7.77
N SER A 264 -25.52 -56.26 -8.68
CA SER A 264 -26.10 -56.96 -9.86
C SER A 264 -27.44 -56.46 -10.43
N ASP A 265 -27.74 -56.45 -11.74
CA ASP A 265 -27.17 -57.15 -12.91
C ASP A 265 -27.80 -56.63 -14.22
N SER A 266 -27.24 -57.11 -15.35
CA SER A 266 -27.79 -57.23 -16.72
C SER A 266 -27.26 -56.30 -17.84
N GLU A 267 -26.09 -56.71 -18.33
CA GLU A 267 -25.75 -57.18 -19.69
C GLU A 267 -25.83 -56.29 -20.96
N GLY A 268 -24.69 -56.33 -21.68
CA GLY A 268 -24.51 -56.15 -23.13
C GLY A 268 -23.51 -55.03 -23.47
N GLU A 269 -22.38 -55.21 -24.15
CA GLU A 269 -21.69 -56.36 -24.75
C GLU A 269 -20.27 -55.88 -25.16
N LEU A 270 -19.25 -56.68 -24.82
CA LEU A 270 -17.94 -56.93 -25.46
C LEU A 270 -16.92 -55.81 -25.82
N ALA A 271 -15.71 -56.01 -25.28
CA ALA A 271 -14.46 -55.23 -25.33
C ALA A 271 -13.53 -55.66 -26.53
N PRO A 272 -12.18 -55.39 -26.65
CA PRO A 272 -11.18 -55.25 -25.58
C PRO A 272 -9.98 -54.26 -25.95
N PRO A 273 -8.78 -54.28 -25.31
CA PRO A 273 -8.21 -53.09 -24.67
C PRO A 273 -6.72 -52.82 -25.02
N ARG A 274 -6.04 -51.98 -24.20
CA ARG A 274 -4.58 -51.70 -24.06
C ARG A 274 -4.17 -50.40 -24.79
N SER A 275 -3.46 -49.46 -24.17
CA SER A 275 -2.24 -49.66 -23.39
C SER A 275 -1.90 -48.47 -22.49
N ALA A 276 -1.15 -48.78 -21.45
CA ALA A 276 -0.60 -47.88 -20.46
C ALA A 276 0.49 -46.94 -21.01
N ARG A 277 0.81 -45.92 -20.19
CA ARG A 277 2.12 -45.32 -19.87
C ARG A 277 2.34 -43.85 -20.21
N LYS A 278 2.66 -43.16 -19.11
CA LYS A 278 3.80 -42.26 -18.86
C LYS A 278 3.62 -40.77 -19.13
N GLN A 279 3.65 -40.04 -18.01
CA GLN A 279 4.23 -38.70 -17.92
C GLN A 279 5.62 -38.66 -18.60
N PRO A 280 5.98 -37.56 -19.28
CA PRO A 280 7.37 -37.21 -19.48
C PRO A 280 7.84 -36.27 -18.38
N ASN A 281 8.86 -36.77 -17.68
CA ASN A 281 9.69 -36.07 -16.74
C ASN A 281 10.75 -35.24 -17.50
N ARG A 282 11.25 -34.21 -16.81
CA ARG A 282 12.49 -33.44 -17.01
C ARG A 282 13.56 -33.99 -17.96
N ARG A 283 14.09 -33.09 -18.80
CA ARG A 283 15.51 -32.92 -19.22
C ARG A 283 15.68 -31.39 -19.41
N LYS A 284 16.59 -30.59 -18.82
CA LYS A 284 18.05 -30.66 -18.53
C LYS A 284 18.83 -31.22 -19.72
N VAL A 285 19.84 -30.60 -20.35
CA VAL A 285 20.67 -29.39 -20.25
C VAL A 285 21.45 -29.34 -21.60
N SER A 286 21.89 -28.17 -22.08
CA SER A 286 23.30 -27.87 -22.51
C SER A 286 23.33 -26.62 -23.43
N SER A 287 23.98 -25.53 -22.98
CA SER A 287 25.33 -25.05 -23.42
C SER A 287 25.37 -24.40 -24.81
N GLY A 288 26.09 -23.31 -25.11
CA GLY A 288 26.84 -22.28 -24.36
C GLY A 288 26.36 -20.89 -24.82
N GLU A 289 27.00 -19.75 -24.56
CA GLU A 289 28.42 -19.43 -24.43
C GLU A 289 28.68 -18.38 -23.35
N SER A 290 29.89 -18.49 -22.82
CA SER A 290 30.62 -17.67 -21.87
C SER A 290 31.00 -16.29 -22.40
N THR A 291 30.85 -15.26 -21.56
CA THR A 291 31.82 -14.15 -21.49
C THR A 291 32.23 -13.95 -20.03
N GLU A 292 33.54 -14.00 -19.86
CA GLU A 292 34.33 -14.04 -18.64
C GLU A 292 34.54 -12.61 -18.13
N TYR A 293 34.16 -12.33 -16.89
CA TYR A 293 34.44 -11.07 -16.20
C TYR A 293 35.30 -11.37 -14.97
N GLN A 294 36.52 -10.83 -14.99
CA GLN A 294 37.52 -11.01 -13.93
C GLN A 294 37.22 -10.11 -12.72
N PRO A 295 37.29 -10.62 -11.47
CA PRO A 295 37.29 -9.80 -10.27
C PRO A 295 38.65 -9.13 -10.06
N PHE A 296 38.62 -7.85 -9.70
CA PHE A 296 39.79 -7.03 -9.39
C PHE A 296 40.30 -7.39 -7.98
N ASP A 297 41.49 -7.98 -7.92
CA ASP A 297 42.29 -8.18 -6.70
C ASP A 297 42.96 -6.87 -6.28
N GLY A 298 42.93 -6.54 -4.99
CA GLY A 298 43.79 -5.51 -4.43
C GLY A 298 43.25 -4.88 -3.15
N TYR A 299 43.47 -5.54 -2.01
CA TYR A 299 44.22 -4.98 -0.86
C TYR A 299 44.24 -6.03 0.26
N GLY A 300 45.38 -6.72 0.36
CA GLY A 300 45.80 -7.39 1.58
C GLY A 300 46.60 -6.42 2.45
N SER A 301 46.28 -6.38 3.74
CA SER A 301 47.15 -6.02 4.86
C SER A 301 46.41 -6.51 6.11
N GLN A 302 46.67 -7.74 6.57
CA GLN A 302 47.55 -7.98 7.71
C GLN A 302 47.57 -6.84 8.73
N PHE A 303 46.88 -7.05 9.85
CA PHE A 303 47.35 -6.71 11.19
C PHE A 303 46.65 -7.65 12.19
N GLU A 304 47.37 -8.67 12.64
CA GLU A 304 47.20 -9.23 13.97
C GLU A 304 47.77 -8.21 14.97
N PHE A 305 47.10 -7.98 16.11
CA PHE A 305 47.71 -8.12 17.44
C PHE A 305 46.71 -7.92 18.60
N SER A 306 46.89 -8.81 19.57
CA SER A 306 46.55 -8.81 21.00
C SER A 306 45.11 -8.67 21.48
N ALA A 307 44.59 -9.81 21.92
CA ALA A 307 43.90 -9.90 23.20
C ALA A 307 44.81 -9.44 24.35
N SER A 308 44.27 -8.66 25.28
CA SER A 308 44.75 -8.63 26.66
C SER A 308 43.57 -8.52 27.62
N GLU A 309 43.71 -9.28 28.68
CA GLU A 309 42.75 -9.59 29.73
C GLU A 309 42.50 -8.43 30.72
N GLN A 310 41.31 -8.49 31.32
CA GLN A 310 41.00 -8.24 32.74
C GLN A 310 41.54 -6.97 33.43
N LYS A 311 40.62 -6.18 34.03
CA LYS A 311 40.46 -6.20 35.50
C LYS A 311 39.21 -5.46 35.99
N ALA A 312 38.68 -6.04 37.06
CA ALA A 312 37.59 -5.58 37.87
C ALA A 312 37.86 -4.25 38.60
N GLY A 313 36.79 -3.51 38.88
CA GLY A 313 36.79 -2.36 39.79
C GLY A 313 35.41 -2.18 40.42
N LYS A 314 35.09 -3.00 41.43
CA LYS A 314 34.06 -2.71 42.44
C LYS A 314 34.73 -1.98 43.60
N THR A 315 34.24 -0.79 43.95
CA THR A 315 34.13 -0.13 45.29
C THR A 315 33.87 1.36 45.01
N LYS A 316 33.06 2.15 45.72
CA LYS A 316 32.47 2.10 47.05
C LYS A 316 31.28 3.07 47.02
N LYS A 317 30.14 2.70 47.61
CA LYS A 317 29.12 3.67 48.05
C LYS A 317 29.61 4.30 49.35
N GLU A 318 29.67 5.63 49.38
CA GLU A 318 29.62 6.44 50.59
C GLU A 318 28.45 7.40 50.45
N LYS A 319 27.74 7.58 51.57
CA LYS A 319 26.51 8.35 51.82
C LYS A 319 25.20 7.62 51.52
#